data_AF-A0A2U1KUX5-F1
#
_entry.id   AF-A0A2U1KUX5-F1
#
_cell.length_a   1.000
_cell.length_b   1.000
_cell.length_c   1.000
_cell.angle_alpha   90.00
_cell.angle_beta   90.00
_cell.angle_gamma   90.00
#
_symmetry.space_group_name_H-M   'P 1'
#
loop_
_entity.id
_entity.type
_entity.pdbx_description
1 polymer ?
#
loop_
_entity_poly.entity_id
_entity_poly.type
_entity_poly.pdbx_seq_one_letter_code
_entity_poly.pdbx_strand_id
1 'polypeptide(L)'
;MVQCVMCPEGKCTKDCPTLDVLPFEGPLKEESLRKARKLQASGRKIKDIKESLKVARDVKAKNELINKWMQEFDSRKKGPLYHYIKNKMIIIQKQRIIDEQTKIIEDGNNLLKAFKLKTSSVVDDESAPVADEGLPGLKKCSTVLDGTSLKD
;
A
#
# COMPACT_ATOMS: atom_id res chain seq x y z
N MET A 1 -36.78 6.37 0.36
CA MET A 1 -37.05 4.97 -0.07
C MET A 1 -35.69 4.29 -0.21
N VAL A 2 -35.49 3.04 0.23
CA VAL A 2 -34.16 2.41 0.11
C VAL A 2 -34.04 1.82 -1.30
N GLN A 3 -33.29 2.48 -2.18
CA GLN A 3 -33.18 2.08 -3.59
C GLN A 3 -31.74 2.27 -4.10
N CYS A 4 -31.26 1.30 -4.86
CA CYS A 4 -30.03 1.39 -5.65
C CYS A 4 -30.37 1.36 -7.14
N VAL A 5 -29.44 1.83 -7.98
CA VAL A 5 -29.63 1.89 -9.45
C VAL A 5 -29.62 0.52 -10.14
N MET A 6 -29.25 -0.55 -9.43
CA MET A 6 -29.12 -1.91 -9.97
C MET A 6 -30.31 -2.82 -9.64
N CYS A 7 -31.23 -2.39 -8.77
CA CYS A 7 -32.43 -3.14 -8.45
C CYS A 7 -33.65 -2.56 -9.19
N PRO A 8 -34.64 -3.40 -9.55
CA PRO A 8 -35.96 -2.90 -9.93
C PRO A 8 -36.54 -2.03 -8.81
N GLU A 9 -37.40 -1.08 -9.16
CA GLU A 9 -38.06 -0.19 -8.20
C GLU A 9 -38.82 -0.98 -7.14
N GLY A 10 -38.61 -0.62 -5.87
CA GLY A 10 -39.27 -1.24 -4.72
C GLY A 10 -38.75 -2.64 -4.35
N LYS A 11 -37.82 -3.22 -5.11
CA LYS A 11 -37.24 -4.56 -4.84
C LYS A 11 -35.88 -4.50 -4.13
N CYS A 12 -35.40 -3.32 -3.75
CA CYS A 12 -34.12 -3.17 -3.07
C CYS A 12 -34.27 -3.37 -1.56
N THR A 13 -33.46 -4.24 -0.98
CA THR A 13 -33.41 -4.47 0.47
C THR A 13 -32.33 -3.61 1.13
N LYS A 14 -32.38 -3.46 2.47
CA LYS A 14 -31.35 -2.75 3.25
C LYS A 14 -29.98 -3.42 3.14
N ASP A 15 -29.95 -4.75 3.08
CA ASP A 15 -28.72 -5.54 2.95
C ASP A 15 -28.24 -5.67 1.50
N CYS A 16 -28.74 -4.83 0.60
CA CYS A 16 -28.38 -4.89 -0.81
C CYS A 16 -26.89 -4.51 -0.99
N PRO A 17 -26.04 -5.40 -1.55
CA PRO A 17 -24.59 -5.16 -1.64
C PRO A 17 -24.19 -3.94 -2.48
N THR A 18 -25.12 -3.43 -3.29
CA THR A 18 -24.91 -2.30 -4.20
C THR A 18 -25.47 -0.98 -3.65
N LEU A 19 -26.18 -0.99 -2.51
CA LEU A 19 -26.89 0.19 -2.01
C LEU A 19 -25.96 1.30 -1.55
N ASP A 20 -24.88 0.93 -0.88
CA ASP A 20 -23.85 1.81 -0.32
C ASP A 20 -22.91 2.40 -1.38
N VAL A 21 -22.74 1.72 -2.51
CA VAL A 21 -21.80 2.11 -3.57
C VAL A 21 -22.47 2.61 -4.85
N LEU A 22 -23.75 2.30 -5.05
CA LEU A 22 -24.54 2.70 -6.21
C LEU A 22 -25.96 3.15 -5.80
N PRO A 23 -26.09 4.16 -4.92
CA PRO A 23 -27.39 4.67 -4.48
C PRO A 23 -28.19 5.30 -5.62
N PHE A 24 -29.52 5.17 -5.57
CA PHE A 24 -30.43 5.81 -6.53
C PHE A 24 -30.74 7.28 -6.19
N GLU A 25 -30.56 7.67 -4.92
CA GLU A 25 -30.84 9.01 -4.40
C GLU A 25 -29.56 9.64 -3.83
N GLY A 26 -29.54 10.98 -3.75
CA GLY A 26 -28.44 11.75 -3.19
C GLY A 26 -27.45 12.32 -4.22
N PRO A 27 -26.36 12.95 -3.77
CA PRO A 27 -25.42 13.69 -4.63
C PRO A 27 -24.66 12.78 -5.61
N LEU A 28 -24.59 11.48 -5.32
CA LEU A 28 -23.90 10.48 -6.16
C LEU A 28 -24.83 9.80 -7.18
N LYS A 29 -26.09 10.22 -7.30
CA LYS A 29 -27.08 9.59 -8.18
C LYS A 29 -26.61 9.49 -9.63
N GLU A 30 -26.11 10.59 -10.18
CA GLU A 30 -25.72 10.64 -11.60
C GLU A 30 -24.47 9.79 -11.88
N GLU A 31 -23.50 9.81 -10.97
CA GLU A 31 -22.32 8.94 -11.05
C GLU A 31 -22.71 7.46 -10.92
N SER A 32 -23.63 7.14 -10.00
CA SER A 32 -24.14 5.78 -9.79
C SER A 32 -24.86 5.25 -11.02
N LEU A 33 -25.73 6.07 -11.64
CA LEU A 33 -26.39 5.72 -12.90
C LEU A 33 -25.38 5.50 -14.04
N ARG A 34 -24.36 6.34 -14.14
CA ARG A 34 -23.29 6.18 -15.14
C ARG A 34 -22.52 4.87 -14.93
N LYS A 35 -22.14 4.54 -13.69
CA LYS A 35 -21.46 3.28 -13.33
C LYS A 35 -22.35 2.08 -13.65
N ALA A 36 -23.63 2.11 -13.26
CA ALA A 36 -24.58 1.04 -13.54
C ALA A 36 -24.76 0.77 -15.05
N ARG A 37 -24.91 1.83 -15.85
CA ARG A 37 -25.00 1.71 -17.32
C ARG A 37 -23.75 1.06 -17.91
N LYS A 38 -22.55 1.45 -17.46
CA LYS A 38 -21.29 0.83 -17.89
C LYS A 38 -21.18 -0.64 -17.45
N LEU A 39 -21.61 -0.96 -16.23
CA LEU A 39 -21.62 -2.35 -15.74
C LEU A 39 -22.54 -3.23 -16.59
N GLN A 40 -23.74 -2.76 -16.93
CA GLN A 40 -24.63 -3.47 -17.84
C GLN A 40 -24.04 -3.61 -19.25
N ALA A 41 -23.50 -2.52 -19.81
CA ALA A 41 -22.85 -2.53 -21.12
C ALA A 41 -21.58 -3.40 -21.17
N SER A 42 -20.96 -3.71 -20.02
CA SER A 42 -19.83 -4.64 -19.94
C SER A 42 -20.23 -6.11 -20.11
N GLY A 43 -21.53 -6.41 -20.21
CA GLY A 43 -22.07 -7.77 -20.35
C GLY A 43 -22.15 -8.54 -19.02
N ARG A 44 -21.84 -7.90 -17.89
CA ARG A 44 -21.91 -8.52 -16.56
C ARG A 44 -23.36 -8.62 -16.10
N LYS A 45 -23.76 -9.80 -15.60
CA LYS A 45 -25.10 -9.99 -15.03
C LYS A 45 -25.18 -9.34 -13.65
N ILE A 46 -26.34 -8.78 -13.32
CA ILE A 46 -26.58 -8.11 -12.02
C ILE A 46 -26.33 -9.08 -10.84
N LYS A 47 -26.65 -10.37 -11.02
CA LYS A 47 -26.40 -11.41 -10.01
C LYS A 47 -24.91 -11.54 -9.67
N ASP A 48 -24.06 -11.68 -10.69
CA ASP A 48 -22.61 -11.83 -10.54
C ASP A 48 -21.98 -10.58 -9.89
N ILE A 49 -22.48 -9.39 -10.24
CA ILE A 49 -22.06 -8.12 -9.61
C ILE A 49 -22.39 -8.15 -8.13
N LYS A 50 -23.63 -8.51 -7.75
CA LYS A 50 -24.04 -8.59 -6.36
C LYS A 50 -23.24 -9.62 -5.58
N GLU A 51 -22.98 -10.79 -6.15
CA GLU A 51 -22.15 -11.83 -5.51
C GLU A 51 -20.72 -11.35 -5.30
N SER A 52 -20.10 -10.73 -6.30
CA SER A 52 -18.75 -10.18 -6.17
C SER A 52 -18.67 -9.08 -5.11
N LEU A 53 -19.70 -8.23 -5.02
CA LEU A 53 -19.77 -7.17 -4.00
C LEU A 53 -20.08 -7.69 -2.60
N LYS A 54 -20.69 -8.88 -2.44
CA LYS A 54 -20.83 -9.52 -1.13
C LYS A 54 -19.49 -9.99 -0.56
N VAL A 55 -18.57 -10.40 -1.43
CA VAL A 55 -17.22 -10.82 -1.03
C VAL A 55 -16.39 -9.63 -0.55
N ALA A 56 -16.63 -8.45 -1.12
CA ALA A 56 -16.02 -7.20 -0.66
C ALA A 56 -16.66 -6.77 0.68
N ARG A 57 -15.86 -6.86 1.76
CA ARG A 57 -16.33 -6.68 3.14
C ARG A 57 -16.80 -5.26 3.46
N ASP A 58 -16.16 -4.26 2.87
CA ASP A 58 -16.41 -2.84 3.16
C ASP A 58 -16.75 -2.02 1.91
N VAL A 59 -17.28 -0.81 2.14
CA VAL A 59 -17.69 0.12 1.09
C VAL A 59 -16.51 0.52 0.20
N LYS A 60 -15.31 0.60 0.79
CA LYS A 60 -14.08 0.95 0.06
C LYS A 60 -13.69 -0.15 -0.92
N ALA A 61 -13.60 -1.41 -0.49
CA ALA A 61 -13.27 -2.52 -1.41
C ALA A 61 -14.33 -2.69 -2.50
N LYS A 62 -15.61 -2.49 -2.17
CA LYS A 62 -16.69 -2.48 -3.18
C LYS A 62 -16.48 -1.39 -4.23
N ASN A 63 -16.15 -0.18 -3.80
CA ASN A 63 -15.84 0.93 -4.71
C ASN A 63 -14.58 0.67 -5.54
N GLU A 64 -13.52 0.11 -4.96
CA GLU A 64 -12.33 -0.30 -5.70
C GLU A 64 -12.65 -1.33 -6.78
N LEU A 65 -13.49 -2.33 -6.45
CA LEU A 65 -13.92 -3.35 -7.40
C LEU A 65 -14.74 -2.75 -8.56
N ILE A 66 -15.69 -1.86 -8.25
CA ILE A 66 -16.46 -1.13 -9.27
C ILE A 66 -15.54 -0.29 -10.14
N ASN A 67 -14.61 0.45 -9.55
CA ASN A 67 -13.65 1.28 -10.28
C ASN A 67 -12.75 0.44 -11.19
N LYS A 68 -12.33 -0.74 -10.74
CA LYS A 68 -11.59 -1.70 -11.57
C LYS A 68 -12.41 -2.14 -12.78
N TRP A 69 -13.69 -2.48 -12.60
CA TRP A 69 -14.57 -2.82 -13.72
C TRP A 69 -14.82 -1.64 -14.66
N MET A 70 -14.91 -0.40 -14.14
CA MET A 70 -15.02 0.80 -14.97
C MET A 70 -13.77 1.01 -15.82
N GLN A 71 -12.60 0.83 -15.22
CA GLN A 71 -11.32 0.91 -15.92
C GLN A 71 -11.21 -0.17 -16.99
N GLU A 72 -11.58 -1.42 -16.68
CA GLU A 72 -11.62 -2.52 -17.67
C GLU A 72 -12.50 -2.15 -18.85
N PHE A 73 -13.74 -1.69 -18.61
CA PHE A 73 -14.67 -1.27 -19.66
C PHE A 73 -14.11 -0.13 -20.52
N ASP A 74 -13.63 0.95 -19.89
CA ASP A 74 -13.08 2.10 -20.60
C ASP A 74 -11.82 1.71 -21.38
N SER A 75 -11.05 0.75 -20.88
CA SER A 75 -9.86 0.24 -21.53
C SER A 75 -10.15 -0.70 -22.70
N ARG A 76 -11.30 -1.39 -22.73
CA ARG A 76 -11.74 -2.18 -23.90
C ARG A 76 -12.13 -1.29 -25.06
N LYS A 77 -12.68 -0.10 -24.78
CA LYS A 77 -13.01 0.91 -25.80
C LYS A 77 -11.77 1.61 -26.35
N LYS A 78 -10.72 1.73 -25.53
CA LYS A 78 -9.47 2.38 -25.92
C LYS A 78 -8.57 1.31 -26.51
N GLY A 79 -8.36 1.35 -27.83
CA GLY A 79 -7.58 0.34 -28.56
C GLY A 79 -6.15 0.13 -28.03
N PRO A 80 -5.39 -0.82 -28.61
CA PRO A 80 -4.09 -1.25 -28.10
C PRO A 80 -3.09 -0.11 -27.82
N LEU A 81 -3.13 0.96 -28.64
CA LEU A 81 -2.26 2.12 -28.50
C LEU A 81 -2.42 2.86 -27.16
N TYR A 82 -3.63 2.94 -26.61
CA TYR A 82 -3.85 3.58 -25.31
C TYR A 82 -3.14 2.84 -24.18
N HIS A 83 -3.21 1.50 -24.20
CA HIS A 83 -2.54 0.65 -23.21
C HIS A 83 -1.03 0.76 -23.33
N TYR A 84 -0.50 0.79 -24.56
CA TYR A 84 0.92 1.01 -24.80
C TYR A 84 1.42 2.33 -24.19
N ILE A 85 0.74 3.44 -24.46
CA ILE A 85 1.11 4.76 -23.93
C ILE A 85 1.04 4.77 -22.39
N LYS A 86 -0.06 4.27 -21.81
CA LYS A 86 -0.25 4.21 -20.37
C LYS A 86 0.83 3.37 -19.69
N ASN A 87 1.12 2.18 -20.22
CA ASN A 87 2.15 1.29 -19.70
C ASN A 87 3.54 1.92 -19.79
N LYS A 88 3.86 2.60 -20.91
CA LYS A 88 5.12 3.31 -21.08
C LYS A 88 5.32 4.38 -19.99
N MET A 89 4.29 5.15 -19.66
CA MET A 89 4.36 6.14 -18.56
C MET A 89 4.60 5.48 -17.20
N ILE A 90 3.90 4.38 -16.91
CA ILE A 90 4.07 3.63 -15.65
C ILE A 90 5.50 3.08 -15.53
N ILE A 91 6.05 2.54 -16.63
CA ILE A 91 7.41 2.01 -16.66
C ILE A 91 8.43 3.13 -16.38
N ILE A 92 8.28 4.30 -17.01
CA ILE A 92 9.17 5.45 -16.78
C ILE A 92 9.13 5.90 -15.32
N GLN A 93 7.95 5.97 -14.71
CA GLN A 93 7.82 6.35 -13.30
C GLN A 93 8.49 5.33 -12.37
N LYS A 94 8.27 4.03 -12.62
CA LYS A 94 8.90 2.97 -11.84
C LYS A 94 10.42 2.98 -11.99
N GLN A 95 10.94 3.25 -13.19
CA GLN A 95 12.37 3.36 -13.41
C GLN A 95 12.99 4.47 -12.56
N ARG A 96 12.36 5.65 -12.49
CA ARG A 96 12.85 6.74 -11.63
C ARG A 96 12.95 6.34 -10.16
N ILE A 97 11.96 5.61 -9.66
CA ILE A 97 11.96 5.10 -8.27
C ILE A 97 13.09 4.10 -8.07
N ILE A 98 13.32 3.20 -9.02
CA ILE A 98 14.42 2.23 -8.97
C ILE A 98 15.78 2.95 -8.98
N ASP A 99 15.95 3.96 -9.83
CA ASP A 99 17.20 4.72 -9.93
C ASP A 99 17.50 5.45 -8.60
N GLU A 100 16.47 6.07 -8.00
CA GLU A 100 16.59 6.73 -6.70
C GLU A 100 16.95 5.76 -5.57
N GLN A 101 16.27 4.61 -5.51
CA GLN A 101 16.57 3.56 -4.53
C GLN A 101 17.97 2.97 -4.72
N THR A 102 18.41 2.79 -5.97
CA THR A 102 19.75 2.30 -6.28
C THR A 102 20.82 3.25 -5.77
N LYS A 103 20.63 4.56 -5.96
CA LYS A 103 21.53 5.58 -5.44
C LYS A 103 21.62 5.54 -3.91
N ILE A 104 20.50 5.42 -3.21
CA ILE A 104 20.47 5.30 -1.74
C ILE A 104 21.26 4.08 -1.26
N ILE A 105 21.12 2.95 -1.96
CA ILE A 105 21.86 1.72 -1.65
C ILE A 105 23.37 1.90 -1.89
N GLU A 106 23.76 2.55 -2.99
CA GLU A 106 25.17 2.86 -3.28
C GLU A 106 25.80 3.77 -2.22
N ASP A 107 25.09 4.85 -1.84
CA ASP A 107 25.53 5.79 -0.81
C ASP A 107 25.71 5.08 0.55
N GLY A 108 24.74 4.22 0.93
CA GLY A 108 24.82 3.41 2.14
C GLY A 108 26.01 2.44 2.13
N ASN A 109 26.27 1.78 1.00
CA ASN A 109 27.41 0.87 0.84
C ASN A 109 28.76 1.60 0.93
N ASN A 110 28.85 2.80 0.34
CA ASN A 110 30.05 3.62 0.39
C ASN A 110 30.34 4.09 1.83
N LEU A 111 29.30 4.50 2.56
CA LEU A 111 29.40 4.86 3.97
C LEU A 111 29.88 3.66 4.80
N LEU A 112 29.31 2.48 4.58
CA LEU A 112 29.70 1.26 5.30
C LEU A 112 31.16 0.85 5.01
N LYS A 113 31.64 1.00 3.78
CA LYS A 113 33.06 0.82 3.43
C LYS A 113 33.96 1.82 4.17
N ALA A 114 33.57 3.09 4.22
CA ALA A 114 34.32 4.13 4.93
C ALA A 114 34.40 3.86 6.44
N PHE A 115 33.31 3.37 7.05
CA PHE A 115 33.32 2.95 8.46
C PHE A 115 34.24 1.74 8.70
N LYS A 116 34.19 0.71 7.84
CA LYS A 116 35.08 -0.46 7.95
C LYS A 116 36.57 -0.10 7.84
N LEU A 117 36.92 0.84 6.97
CA LEU A 117 38.30 1.36 6.86
C LEU A 117 38.75 2.12 8.11
N LYS A 118 37.86 2.91 8.73
CA LYS A 118 38.15 3.62 9.99
C LYS A 118 38.30 2.71 11.20
N THR A 119 37.59 1.59 11.25
CA THR A 119 37.74 0.61 12.35
C THR A 119 38.92 -0.34 12.15
N SER A 120 39.45 -0.44 10.93
CA SER A 120 40.64 -1.24 10.62
C SER A 120 41.97 -0.52 10.87
N SER A 121 41.94 0.79 11.17
CA SER A 121 43.15 1.57 11.49
C SER A 121 43.43 1.66 12.99
N VAL A 122 42.79 0.81 13.81
CA VAL A 122 42.99 0.75 15.27
C VAL A 122 43.29 -0.69 15.67
N VAL A 123 44.37 -1.25 15.12
CA VAL A 123 45.08 -2.40 15.70
C VAL A 123 46.48 -2.39 15.10
N ASP A 124 47.42 -1.86 15.88
CA ASP A 124 48.80 -2.35 16.04
C ASP A 124 49.48 -1.40 17.04
N ASP A 125 49.46 -1.76 18.34
CA ASP A 125 50.70 -1.95 19.11
C ASP A 125 50.37 -2.52 20.50
N GLU A 126 51.04 -3.62 20.85
CA GLU A 126 51.07 -4.14 22.22
C GLU A 126 51.83 -3.16 23.12
N SER A 127 51.20 -2.69 24.20
CA SER A 127 51.76 -2.68 25.56
C SER A 127 50.86 -1.91 26.53
N ALA A 128 50.36 -2.60 27.55
CA ALA A 128 49.85 -2.04 28.82
C ALA A 128 50.99 -1.29 29.57
N PRO A 129 50.74 -0.31 30.48
CA PRO A 129 49.75 -0.42 31.55
C PRO A 129 48.94 0.85 31.91
N VAL A 130 47.80 0.59 32.55
CA VAL A 130 46.95 1.43 33.42
C VAL A 130 47.40 2.88 33.69
N ALA A 131 46.56 3.83 33.27
CA ALA A 131 46.26 5.04 34.04
C ALA A 131 44.78 5.39 33.84
N ASP A 132 44.06 5.34 34.95
CA ASP A 132 42.69 5.80 35.13
C ASP A 132 42.64 7.32 34.95
N GLU A 133 42.32 7.81 33.76
CA GLU A 133 41.75 9.14 33.58
C GLU A 133 40.52 9.06 32.69
N GLY A 134 39.37 9.13 33.36
CA GLY A 134 38.06 9.07 32.74
C GLY A 134 37.86 10.15 31.69
N LEU A 135 37.42 9.73 30.50
CA LEU A 135 36.85 10.60 29.48
C LEU A 135 35.65 11.37 30.05
N PRO A 136 35.63 12.72 30.00
CA PRO A 136 34.51 13.50 30.49
C PRO A 136 33.34 13.38 29.51
N GLY A 137 32.21 12.81 29.97
CA GLY A 137 30.94 12.98 29.26
C GLY A 137 30.00 11.78 29.18
N LEU A 138 30.38 10.58 29.61
CA LEU A 138 29.46 9.43 29.63
C LEU A 138 28.90 9.22 31.04
N LYS A 139 27.69 9.76 31.28
CA LYS A 139 26.86 9.37 32.43
C LYS A 139 26.67 7.86 32.38
N LYS A 140 27.25 7.13 33.34
CA LYS A 140 27.03 5.70 33.53
C LYS A 140 25.55 5.48 33.83
N CYS A 141 24.82 4.88 32.90
CA CYS A 141 23.53 4.25 33.20
C CYS A 141 23.81 2.99 34.02
N SER A 142 23.65 3.08 35.33
CA SER A 142 23.66 1.91 36.21
C SER A 142 22.32 1.18 36.09
N THR A 143 22.26 0.17 35.22
CA THR A 143 21.26 -0.90 35.30
C THR A 143 21.72 -1.88 36.36
N VAL A 144 21.07 -1.87 37.52
CA VAL A 144 21.20 -2.94 38.52
C VAL A 144 20.19 -4.01 38.14
N LEU A 145 20.68 -5.07 37.49
CA LEU A 145 20.04 -6.38 37.45
C LEU A 145 21.18 -7.40 37.48
N ASP A 146 21.40 -8.02 38.64
CA ASP A 146 21.39 -9.48 38.67
C ASP A 146 21.47 -10.03 40.10
N GLY A 147 20.73 -11.12 40.30
CA GLY A 147 20.68 -11.88 41.53
C GLY A 147 19.64 -12.98 41.50
N THR A 148 19.73 -13.91 40.54
CA THR A 148 19.13 -15.24 40.69
C THR A 148 20.22 -16.29 40.83
N SER A 149 20.23 -16.99 41.96
CA SER A 149 20.67 -18.39 42.02
C SER A 149 20.08 -19.09 43.25
N LEU A 150 19.18 -20.03 43.00
CA LEU A 150 18.80 -21.11 43.91
C LEU A 150 20.01 -22.02 44.16
N LYS A 151 20.26 -22.38 45.42
CA LYS A 151 20.74 -23.73 45.82
C LYS A 151 20.20 -24.08 47.22
N ASP A 152 19.50 -25.21 47.25
CA ASP A 152 19.10 -26.12 48.34
C ASP A 152 18.63 -25.57 49.70
#